data_AF-A0A2H0YYJ9-F1
#
_entry.id   AF-A0A2H0YYJ9-F1
#
_cell.length_a   1.000
_cell.length_b   1.000
_cell.length_c   1.000
_cell.angle_alpha   90.00
_cell.angle_beta   90.00
_cell.angle_gamma   90.00
#
_symmetry.space_group_name_H-M   'P 1'
#
loop_
_entity.id
_entity.type
_entity.pdbx_description
1 polymer ?
#
loop_
_entity_poly.entity_id
_entity_poly.type
_entity_poly.pdbx_seq_one_letter_code
_entity_poly.pdbx_strand_id
1 'polypeptide(L)'
;MGNIFFDFELVKTVEVDGERIFSVSGKLTVGVVDGVRIIGTGALFQEIFLGKVERIEMNVAPATLKIRRPLRNVSDNLISRITHKETMISSFWKLLKKQGFGEDGDLLVNGLANIIPVRVGSNRLMVGARWCANKKRDEGWFFGASFIGKGVWPPGVQIISR
;
A
#
# COMPACT_ATOMS: atom_id res chain seq x y z
N MET A 1 10.55 -27.25 -6.41
CA MET A 1 10.12 -25.96 -5.82
C MET A 1 10.82 -24.86 -6.59
N GLY A 2 10.09 -24.01 -7.32
CA GLY A 2 10.68 -22.85 -8.00
C GLY A 2 11.20 -21.85 -6.99
N ASN A 3 12.37 -21.28 -7.25
CA ASN A 3 13.02 -20.34 -6.34
C ASN A 3 12.27 -18.99 -6.42
N ILE A 4 11.42 -18.74 -5.43
CA ILE A 4 10.42 -17.65 -5.38
C ILE A 4 11.06 -16.25 -5.55
N PHE A 5 12.35 -16.11 -5.26
CA PHE A 5 13.09 -14.86 -5.41
C PHE A 5 13.30 -14.43 -6.86
N PHE A 6 13.23 -15.32 -7.85
CA PHE A 6 13.33 -14.94 -9.27
C PHE A 6 12.01 -14.38 -9.84
N ASP A 7 10.92 -14.41 -9.08
CA ASP A 7 9.63 -13.88 -9.53
C ASP A 7 9.50 -12.37 -9.28
N PHE A 8 10.42 -11.81 -8.49
CA PHE A 8 10.41 -10.41 -8.08
C PHE A 8 11.78 -9.78 -8.24
N GLU A 9 11.79 -8.57 -8.77
CA GLU A 9 12.95 -7.70 -8.75
C GLU A 9 12.87 -6.77 -7.52
N LEU A 10 13.98 -6.64 -6.79
CA LEU A 10 14.10 -5.59 -5.78
C LEU A 10 14.36 -4.26 -6.48
N VAL A 11 13.38 -3.37 -6.44
CA VAL A 11 13.49 -2.03 -7.02
C VAL A 11 14.27 -1.12 -6.08
N LYS A 12 13.88 -1.12 -4.80
CA LYS A 12 14.49 -0.24 -3.79
C LYS A 12 14.24 -0.72 -2.37
N THR A 13 15.05 -0.25 -1.45
CA THR A 13 14.80 -0.31 0.00
C THR A 13 14.69 1.11 0.53
N VAL A 14 13.65 1.39 1.33
CA VAL A 14 13.34 2.72 1.86
C VAL A 14 13.11 2.63 3.36
N GLU A 15 13.64 3.59 4.10
CA GLU A 15 13.33 3.76 5.52
C GLU A 15 12.13 4.69 5.68
N VAL A 16 11.21 4.31 6.55
CA VAL A 16 10.11 5.16 6.97
C VAL A 16 10.05 5.23 8.48
N ASP A 17 9.93 6.45 9.00
CA ASP A 17 9.75 6.66 10.43
C ASP A 17 8.46 5.99 10.90
N GLY A 18 8.52 5.40 12.10
CA GLY A 18 7.31 4.90 12.72
C GLY A 18 6.39 6.04 13.17
N GLU A 19 5.10 5.76 13.20
CA GLU A 19 4.08 6.74 13.58
C GLU A 19 3.38 6.27 14.84
N ARG A 20 3.42 7.10 15.90
CA ARG A 20 2.89 6.76 17.22
C ARG A 20 1.37 6.65 17.24
N ILE A 21 0.67 7.45 16.43
CA ILE A 21 -0.80 7.44 16.33
C ILE A 21 -1.16 7.61 14.86
N PHE A 22 -1.83 6.62 14.29
CA PHE A 22 -2.30 6.66 12.92
C PHE A 22 -3.79 6.31 12.85
N SER A 23 -4.63 7.28 12.53
CA SER A 23 -6.07 7.03 12.34
C SER A 23 -6.37 6.93 10.85
N VAL A 24 -6.75 5.73 10.37
CA VAL A 24 -7.11 5.53 8.96
C VAL A 24 -8.24 6.46 8.56
N SER A 25 -9.29 6.58 9.36
CA SER A 25 -10.42 7.48 9.09
C SER A 25 -10.04 8.96 9.11
N GLY A 26 -9.02 9.34 9.87
CA GLY A 26 -8.50 10.71 9.91
C GLY A 26 -7.53 11.05 8.78
N LYS A 27 -6.90 10.05 8.16
CA LYS A 27 -5.86 10.23 7.12
C LYS A 27 -6.34 9.87 5.72
N LEU A 28 -7.04 8.75 5.57
CA LEU A 28 -7.50 8.20 4.30
C LEU A 28 -8.95 8.58 4.00
N THR A 29 -9.21 9.88 3.93
CA THR A 29 -10.49 10.48 3.52
C THR A 29 -10.34 11.32 2.27
N VAL A 30 -11.41 11.47 1.49
CA VAL A 30 -11.40 12.28 0.26
C VAL A 30 -11.07 13.73 0.57
N GLY A 31 -10.16 14.32 -0.19
CA GLY A 31 -9.65 15.67 -0.01
C GLY A 31 -8.12 15.71 0.04
N VAL A 32 -7.57 16.81 0.57
CA VAL A 32 -6.13 16.94 0.84
C VAL A 32 -5.92 16.81 2.35
N VAL A 33 -5.17 15.78 2.76
CA VAL A 33 -4.84 15.51 4.16
C VAL A 33 -3.34 15.37 4.30
N ASP A 34 -2.72 16.15 5.19
CA ASP A 34 -1.27 16.19 5.39
C ASP A 34 -0.45 16.35 4.08
N GLY A 35 -0.98 17.09 3.11
CA GLY A 35 -0.34 17.26 1.80
C GLY A 35 -0.49 16.08 0.84
N VAL A 36 -1.35 15.09 1.17
CA VAL A 36 -1.70 13.97 0.27
C VAL A 36 -3.10 14.18 -0.26
N ARG A 37 -3.26 14.15 -1.59
CA ARG A 37 -4.57 14.25 -2.23
C ARG A 37 -5.18 12.87 -2.45
N ILE A 38 -6.34 12.64 -1.84
CA ILE A 38 -7.12 11.41 -1.97
C ILE A 38 -8.43 11.74 -2.69
N ILE A 39 -8.74 10.97 -3.72
CA ILE A 39 -9.95 11.16 -4.53
C ILE A 39 -11.00 10.08 -4.30
N GLY A 40 -10.65 9.01 -3.58
CA GLY A 40 -11.59 7.95 -3.27
C GLY A 40 -10.96 6.73 -2.60
N THR A 41 -11.86 5.91 -2.07
CA THR A 41 -11.55 4.63 -1.43
C THR A 41 -12.59 3.60 -1.88
N GLY A 42 -12.19 2.38 -2.20
CA GLY A 42 -13.08 1.31 -2.62
C GLY A 42 -13.89 0.72 -1.46
N ALA A 43 -15.07 0.15 -1.76
CA ALA A 43 -16.03 -0.33 -0.77
C ALA A 43 -15.44 -1.28 0.29
N LEU A 44 -14.65 -2.28 -0.12
CA LEU A 44 -14.03 -3.21 0.83
C LEU A 44 -12.99 -2.53 1.74
N PHE A 45 -12.25 -1.54 1.19
CA PHE A 45 -11.33 -0.75 2.00
C PHE A 45 -12.11 0.04 3.07
N GLN A 46 -13.23 0.66 2.66
CA GLN A 46 -14.11 1.38 3.56
C GLN A 46 -14.67 0.48 4.66
N GLU A 47 -15.26 -0.65 4.29
CA GLU A 47 -15.86 -1.62 5.20
C GLU A 47 -14.87 -2.09 6.28
N ILE A 48 -13.63 -2.35 5.89
CA ILE A 48 -12.62 -2.92 6.79
C ILE A 48 -11.91 -1.85 7.62
N PHE A 49 -11.67 -0.65 7.06
CA PHE A 49 -10.76 0.32 7.65
C PHE A 49 -11.40 1.65 8.07
N LEU A 50 -12.50 2.12 7.47
CA LEU A 50 -13.09 3.43 7.86
C LEU A 50 -13.72 3.43 9.25
N GLY A 51 -14.13 2.26 9.76
CA GLY A 51 -14.54 2.09 11.16
C GLY A 51 -13.38 1.81 12.14
N LYS A 52 -12.14 1.65 11.64
CA LYS A 52 -10.98 1.29 12.45
C LYS A 52 -10.09 2.48 12.70
N VAL A 53 -10.03 2.89 13.96
CA VAL A 53 -8.85 3.61 14.46
C VAL A 53 -7.78 2.54 14.66
N GLU A 54 -6.71 2.56 13.86
CA GLU A 54 -5.48 1.87 14.25
C GLU A 54 -4.91 2.64 15.45
N ARG A 55 -5.41 2.33 16.65
CA ARG A 55 -4.68 2.69 17.86
C ARG A 55 -3.45 1.79 17.89
N ILE A 56 -2.39 2.22 17.22
CA ILE A 56 -1.08 1.62 17.42
C ILE A 56 -0.61 2.10 18.79
N GLU A 57 -1.10 1.42 19.83
CA GLU A 57 -0.57 1.58 21.16
C GLU A 57 0.83 0.98 21.14
N MET A 58 1.83 1.86 21.14
CA MET A 58 3.28 1.65 21.37
C MET A 58 4.15 2.08 20.19
N ASN A 59 5.30 2.66 20.55
CA ASN A 59 6.35 3.16 19.68
C ASN A 59 6.58 2.24 18.47
N VAL A 60 6.14 2.66 17.29
CA VAL A 60 6.52 1.98 16.07
C VAL A 60 7.96 2.37 15.79
N ALA A 61 8.88 1.42 15.88
CA ALA A 61 10.24 1.61 15.41
C ALA A 61 10.22 1.93 13.90
N PRO A 62 11.19 2.70 13.38
CA PRO A 62 11.37 2.85 11.94
C PRO A 62 11.28 1.52 11.22
N ALA A 63 10.68 1.54 10.03
CA ALA A 63 10.50 0.36 9.21
C ALA A 63 11.31 0.49 7.92
N THR A 64 12.20 -0.48 7.72
CA THR A 64 12.78 -0.76 6.42
C THR A 64 11.72 -1.42 5.53
N LEU A 65 11.33 -0.76 4.45
CA LEU A 65 10.42 -1.29 3.44
C LEU A 65 11.19 -1.63 2.17
N LYS A 66 10.94 -2.82 1.64
CA LYS A 66 11.41 -3.29 0.34
C LYS A 66 10.31 -3.12 -0.68
N ILE A 67 10.62 -2.38 -1.74
CA ILE A 67 9.76 -2.20 -2.90
C ILE A 67 10.22 -3.18 -3.96
N ARG A 68 9.32 -4.08 -4.35
CA ARG A 68 9.58 -5.11 -5.35
C ARG A 68 8.61 -5.01 -6.51
N ARG A 69 9.09 -5.39 -7.69
CA ARG A 69 8.28 -5.47 -8.89
C ARG A 69 8.15 -6.93 -9.32
N PRO A 70 6.94 -7.47 -9.53
CA PRO A 70 6.78 -8.77 -10.14
C PRO A 70 7.34 -8.78 -11.56
N LEU A 71 8.13 -9.81 -11.89
CA LEU A 71 8.67 -10.01 -13.25
C LEU A 71 7.68 -10.73 -14.17
N ARG A 72 6.60 -11.26 -13.61
CA ARG A 72 5.49 -11.93 -14.29
C ARG A 72 4.22 -11.79 -13.46
N ASN A 73 3.12 -12.38 -13.94
CA ASN A 73 1.90 -12.48 -13.15
C ASN A 73 2.16 -13.26 -11.84
N VAL A 74 1.81 -12.66 -10.71
CA VAL A 74 1.99 -13.26 -9.37
C VAL A 74 0.67 -13.33 -8.62
N SER A 75 0.43 -14.43 -7.91
CA SER A 75 -0.77 -14.59 -7.09
C SER A 75 -0.59 -13.99 -5.70
N ASP A 76 -1.70 -13.68 -5.02
CA ASP A 76 -1.67 -13.23 -3.62
C ASP A 76 -0.94 -14.22 -2.70
N ASN A 77 -1.05 -15.52 -3.00
CA ASN A 77 -0.39 -16.59 -2.25
C ASN A 77 1.14 -16.49 -2.38
N LEU A 78 1.63 -16.14 -3.58
CA LEU A 78 3.06 -15.96 -3.80
C LEU A 78 3.56 -14.70 -3.07
N ILE A 79 2.82 -13.60 -3.16
CA ILE A 79 3.13 -12.36 -2.43
C ILE A 79 3.16 -12.65 -0.91
N SER A 80 2.15 -13.33 -0.37
CA SER A 80 2.07 -13.71 1.05
C SER A 80 3.26 -14.55 1.53
N ARG A 81 3.88 -15.31 0.63
CA ARG A 81 5.06 -16.15 0.92
C ARG A 81 6.36 -15.37 0.89
N ILE A 82 6.40 -14.14 0.39
CA ILE A 82 7.60 -13.29 0.44
C ILE A 82 7.46 -12.12 1.42
N THR A 83 6.24 -11.86 1.90
CA THR A 83 5.90 -10.77 2.81
C THR A 83 5.44 -11.32 4.16
N HIS A 84 6.35 -11.98 4.88
CA HIS A 84 6.02 -12.65 6.15
C HIS A 84 5.77 -11.66 7.29
N LYS A 85 6.45 -10.51 7.24
CA LYS A 85 6.32 -9.42 8.21
C LYS A 85 5.18 -8.50 7.81
N GLU A 86 4.42 -8.08 8.81
CA GLU A 86 3.29 -7.18 8.63
C GLU A 86 3.77 -5.80 8.21
N THR A 87 3.13 -5.26 7.15
CA THR A 87 3.33 -3.88 6.72
C THR A 87 2.17 -3.06 7.23
N MET A 88 2.47 -1.93 7.87
CA MET A 88 1.45 -1.06 8.45
C MET A 88 0.95 -0.07 7.39
N ILE A 89 -0.33 0.29 7.45
CA ILE A 89 -0.89 1.33 6.58
C ILE A 89 -0.22 2.68 6.87
N SER A 90 0.16 2.94 8.13
CA SER A 90 0.92 4.14 8.52
C SER A 90 2.26 4.26 7.78
N SER A 91 3.01 3.16 7.66
CA SER A 91 4.26 3.12 6.89
C SER A 91 4.05 3.45 5.41
N PHE A 92 2.95 2.98 4.83
CA PHE A 92 2.58 3.30 3.45
C PHE A 92 2.12 4.75 3.30
N TRP A 93 1.38 5.28 4.27
CA TRP A 93 1.02 6.70 4.34
C TRP A 93 2.24 7.62 4.33
N LYS A 94 3.32 7.28 5.06
CA LYS A 94 4.56 8.05 5.02
C LYS A 94 5.19 8.10 3.63
N LEU A 95 5.09 7.02 2.84
CA LEU A 95 5.56 7.04 1.45
C LEU A 95 4.70 7.95 0.58
N LEU A 96 3.38 7.91 0.77
CA LEU A 96 2.44 8.78 0.05
C LEU A 96 2.67 10.25 0.37
N LYS A 97 2.99 10.60 1.62
CA LYS A 97 3.34 11.98 2.01
C LYS A 97 4.53 12.56 1.27
N LYS A 98 5.44 11.71 0.77
CA LYS A 98 6.59 12.16 -0.04
C LYS A 98 6.21 12.43 -1.50
N GLN A 99 5.04 11.96 -1.94
CA GLN A 99 4.51 12.01 -3.32
C GLN A 99 3.01 12.35 -3.28
N GLY A 100 2.64 13.37 -2.50
CA GLY A 100 1.27 13.60 -2.06
C GLY A 100 0.34 14.05 -3.19
N PHE A 101 0.89 14.69 -4.21
CA PHE A 101 0.21 15.19 -5.40
C PHE A 101 0.66 14.48 -6.68
N GLY A 102 1.21 13.27 -6.55
CA GLY A 102 1.64 12.47 -7.69
C GLY A 102 2.94 12.95 -8.32
N GLU A 103 3.74 13.74 -7.59
CA GLU A 103 5.11 14.07 -7.97
C GLU A 103 6.01 12.82 -8.02
N ASP A 104 7.15 12.92 -8.70
CA ASP A 104 8.11 11.82 -8.86
C ASP A 104 8.67 11.35 -7.50
N GLY A 105 8.80 10.03 -7.36
CA GLY A 105 9.46 9.42 -6.21
C GLY A 105 9.40 7.89 -6.22
N ASP A 106 9.30 7.29 -5.03
CA ASP A 106 9.38 5.83 -4.85
C ASP A 106 8.11 5.06 -5.25
N LEU A 107 6.96 5.74 -5.41
CA LEU A 107 5.65 5.13 -5.67
C LEU A 107 5.29 5.29 -7.15
N LEU A 108 4.55 4.33 -7.69
CA LEU A 108 3.98 4.45 -9.03
C LEU A 108 2.89 5.53 -9.06
N VAL A 109 3.08 6.54 -9.91
CA VAL A 109 2.10 7.59 -10.20
C VAL A 109 1.46 7.45 -11.60
N ASN A 110 1.74 6.34 -12.30
CA ASN A 110 1.31 6.09 -13.67
C ASN A 110 -0.04 5.34 -13.80
N GLY A 111 -0.87 5.32 -12.75
CA GLY A 111 -2.13 4.57 -12.74
C GLY A 111 -2.04 3.11 -12.28
N LEU A 112 -0.83 2.55 -12.17
CA LEU A 112 -0.63 1.20 -11.62
C LEU A 112 -0.64 1.22 -10.08
N ALA A 113 -0.90 0.06 -9.50
CA ALA A 113 -1.05 -0.08 -8.06
C ALA A 113 0.28 -0.24 -7.33
N ASN A 114 0.39 0.47 -6.22
CA ASN A 114 1.35 0.26 -5.14
C ASN A 114 0.63 -0.55 -4.05
N ILE A 115 1.13 -1.74 -3.72
CA ILE A 115 0.39 -2.73 -2.94
C ILE A 115 1.17 -3.09 -1.69
N ILE A 116 0.52 -3.02 -0.53
CA ILE A 116 1.02 -3.56 0.73
C ILE A 116 0.17 -4.76 1.17
N PRO A 117 0.77 -5.84 1.67
CA PRO A 117 0.07 -6.85 2.43
C PRO A 117 -0.11 -6.38 3.88
N VAL A 118 -1.35 -6.40 4.36
CA VAL A 118 -1.72 -5.99 5.72
C VAL A 118 -2.41 -7.15 6.44
N ARG A 119 -2.25 -7.21 7.76
CA ARG A 119 -3.02 -8.12 8.60
C ARG A 119 -4.06 -7.32 9.38
N VAL A 120 -5.28 -7.86 9.41
CA VAL A 120 -6.40 -7.28 10.15
C VAL A 120 -7.09 -8.40 10.91
N GLY A 121 -6.75 -8.55 12.19
CA GLY A 121 -7.16 -9.72 12.99
C GLY A 121 -6.60 -11.02 12.40
N SER A 122 -7.44 -12.03 12.20
CA SER A 122 -7.06 -13.29 11.52
C SER A 122 -6.91 -13.15 10.00
N ASN A 123 -7.43 -12.08 9.40
CA ASN A 123 -7.45 -11.89 7.96
C ASN A 123 -6.16 -11.27 7.43
N ARG A 124 -5.77 -11.69 6.22
CA ARG A 124 -4.73 -11.02 5.43
C ARG A 124 -5.36 -10.38 4.20
N LEU A 125 -4.98 -9.14 3.93
CA LEU A 125 -5.49 -8.36 2.82
C LEU A 125 -4.34 -7.77 2.02
N MET A 126 -4.60 -7.53 0.74
CA MET A 126 -3.83 -6.60 -0.06
C MET A 126 -4.51 -5.24 0.01
N VAL A 127 -3.77 -4.20 0.39
CA VAL A 127 -4.21 -2.81 0.29
C VAL A 127 -3.39 -2.16 -0.82
N GLY A 128 -4.09 -1.57 -1.79
CA GLY A 128 -3.48 -0.93 -2.94
C GLY A 128 -3.79 0.56 -2.97
N ALA A 129 -2.82 1.37 -3.39
CA ALA A 129 -3.05 2.75 -3.80
C ALA A 129 -2.57 2.94 -5.24
N ARG A 130 -3.38 3.63 -6.06
CA ARG A 130 -2.98 4.06 -7.41
C ARG A 130 -3.23 5.55 -7.57
N TRP A 131 -2.33 6.22 -8.28
CA TRP A 131 -2.57 7.59 -8.70
C TRP A 131 -3.53 7.60 -9.89
N CYS A 132 -4.66 8.27 -9.76
CA CYS A 132 -5.62 8.42 -10.83
C CYS A 132 -5.45 9.81 -11.45
N ALA A 133 -4.77 9.89 -12.59
CA ALA A 133 -4.79 11.08 -13.43
C ALA A 133 -6.02 11.03 -14.35
N ASN A 134 -7.01 11.88 -14.13
CA ASN A 134 -8.16 12.01 -15.04
C ASN A 134 -8.28 13.45 -15.51
N LYS A 135 -8.35 13.66 -16.83
CA LYS A 135 -8.51 15.02 -17.40
C LYS A 135 -9.86 15.69 -17.05
N LYS A 136 -10.82 14.95 -16.48
CA LYS A 136 -12.18 15.43 -16.14
C LYS A 136 -12.53 15.33 -14.64
N ARG A 137 -11.66 14.75 -13.80
CA ARG A 137 -11.85 14.63 -12.35
C ARG A 137 -10.54 14.97 -11.68
N ASP A 138 -10.59 15.57 -10.49
CA ASP A 138 -9.39 15.89 -9.73
C ASP A 138 -8.44 14.69 -9.66
N GLU A 139 -7.17 14.92 -9.99
CA GLU A 139 -6.12 13.90 -9.92
C GLU A 139 -5.85 13.56 -8.45
N GLY A 140 -5.56 12.31 -8.12
CA GLY A 140 -5.28 11.94 -6.74
C GLY A 140 -5.13 10.45 -6.50
N TRP A 141 -4.77 10.10 -5.26
CA TRP A 141 -4.68 8.72 -4.82
C TRP A 141 -6.06 8.10 -4.63
N PHE A 142 -6.24 6.92 -5.20
CA PHE A 142 -7.38 6.05 -4.95
C PHE A 142 -6.92 4.78 -4.23
N PHE A 143 -7.60 4.44 -3.13
CA PHE A 143 -7.30 3.24 -2.34
C PHE A 143 -8.28 2.12 -2.57
N GLY A 144 -7.79 0.88 -2.54
CA GLY A 144 -8.61 -0.32 -2.56
C GLY A 144 -8.06 -1.38 -1.62
N ALA A 145 -8.90 -2.37 -1.33
CA ALA A 145 -8.49 -3.56 -0.59
C ALA A 145 -9.04 -4.82 -1.29
N SER A 146 -8.35 -5.94 -1.13
CA SER A 146 -8.83 -7.27 -1.51
C SER A 146 -8.37 -8.31 -0.51
N PHE A 147 -9.19 -9.33 -0.27
CA PHE A 147 -8.76 -10.50 0.48
C PHE A 147 -7.73 -11.30 -0.32
N ILE A 148 -6.76 -11.88 0.40
CA ILE A 148 -5.78 -12.79 -0.20
C ILE A 148 -6.46 -14.10 -0.61
N GLY A 149 -6.18 -14.56 -1.83
CA GLY A 149 -6.49 -15.93 -2.25
C GLY A 149 -7.09 -16.06 -3.64
N LYS A 150 -7.40 -14.95 -4.33
CA LYS A 150 -7.96 -14.97 -5.69
C LYS A 150 -7.35 -13.91 -6.62
N GLY A 151 -6.52 -13.00 -6.10
CA GLY A 151 -5.86 -11.96 -6.88
C GLY A 151 -4.68 -12.51 -7.67
N VAL A 152 -4.58 -12.06 -8.92
CA VAL A 152 -3.40 -12.18 -9.77
C VAL A 152 -2.98 -10.78 -10.16
N TRP A 153 -1.73 -10.44 -9.87
CA TRP A 153 -1.18 -9.12 -10.10
C TRP A 153 -0.23 -9.16 -11.29
N PRO A 154 -0.40 -8.25 -12.26
CA PRO A 154 0.43 -8.24 -13.46
C PRO A 154 1.84 -7.72 -13.17
N PRO A 155 2.81 -7.97 -14.06
CA PRO A 155 4.06 -7.22 -14.04
C PRO A 155 3.78 -5.72 -14.14
N GLY A 156 4.60 -4.92 -13.45
CA GLY A 156 4.50 -3.45 -13.45
C GLY A 156 3.83 -2.85 -12.21
N VAL A 157 3.08 -3.61 -11.41
CA VAL A 157 2.69 -3.15 -10.07
C VAL A 157 3.89 -3.15 -9.12
N GLN A 158 3.77 -2.46 -7.98
CA GLN A 158 4.75 -2.53 -6.91
C GLN A 158 4.19 -3.27 -5.69
N ILE A 159 4.98 -4.19 -5.14
CA ILE A 159 4.72 -4.84 -3.85
C ILE A 159 5.67 -4.24 -2.82
N ILE A 160 5.11 -3.63 -1.78
CA ILE A 160 5.83 -2.93 -0.72
C ILE A 160 5.67 -3.74 0.56
N SER A 161 6.80 -4.13 1.19
CA SER A 161 6.79 -5.03 2.35
C SER A 161 8.02 -4.88 3.22
N ARG A 162 7.93 -5.27 4.50
CA ARG A 162 9.08 -5.33 5.42
C ARG A 162 10.03 -6.50 5.15
#